data_AF-Q9BEH8-F1
#
_entry.id   AF-Q9BEH8-F1
#
_cell.length_a   1.000
_cell.length_b   1.000
_cell.length_c   1.000
_cell.angle_alpha   90.00
_cell.angle_beta   90.00
_cell.angle_gamma   90.00
#
_symmetry.space_group_name_H-M   'P 1'
#
loop_
_entity.id
_entity.type
_entity.pdbx_description
1 polymer ?
#
loop_
_entity_poly.entity_id
_entity_poly.type
_entity_poly.pdbx_seq_one_letter_code
_entity_poly.pdbx_strand_id
1 'polypeptide(L)' 'STIWAKIDVEEVGAGALSRLLVVYPWTQRYFSNFGNLSSPRAIEGNPRVRNHGK' A
#
# COMPACT_ATOMS: atom_id res chain seq x y z
N SER A 1 5.81 12.80 -22.65
CA SER A 1 5.49 12.08 -21.40
C SER A 1 5.88 10.62 -21.49
N THR A 2 7.00 10.21 -20.87
CA THR A 2 7.57 8.84 -20.99
C THR A 2 7.78 8.14 -19.64
N ILE A 3 7.58 8.84 -18.52
CA ILE A 3 7.80 8.30 -17.17
C ILE A 3 6.71 7.28 -16.82
N TRP A 4 5.44 7.64 -16.99
CA TRP A 4 4.31 6.77 -16.67
C TRP A 4 4.33 5.44 -17.44
N ALA A 5 4.73 5.48 -18.71
CA ALA A 5 4.83 4.29 -19.56
C ALA A 5 5.89 3.27 -19.10
N LYS A 6 6.78 3.64 -18.16
CA LYS A 6 7.81 2.78 -17.60
C LYS A 6 7.45 2.23 -16.21
N ILE A 7 6.29 2.63 -15.65
CA ILE A 7 5.88 2.26 -14.31
C ILE A 7 4.98 1.03 -14.39
N ASP A 8 5.37 -0.03 -13.69
CA ASP A 8 4.42 -1.08 -13.31
C ASP A 8 3.55 -0.52 -12.18
N VAL A 9 2.30 -0.20 -12.52
CA VAL A 9 1.35 0.44 -11.60
C VAL A 9 1.01 -0.47 -10.43
N GLU A 10 0.89 -1.78 -10.66
CA GLU A 10 0.53 -2.71 -9.59
C GLU A 10 1.66 -2.84 -8.56
N GLU A 11 2.90 -2.93 -9.03
CA GLU A 11 4.07 -3.03 -8.15
C GLU A 11 4.30 -1.72 -7.38
N VAL A 12 4.36 -0.61 -8.12
CA VAL A 12 4.71 0.69 -7.55
C VAL A 12 3.60 1.19 -6.63
N GLY A 13 2.34 1.03 -7.01
CA GLY A 13 1.22 1.53 -6.22
C GLY A 13 0.98 0.71 -4.95
N ALA A 14 1.08 -0.62 -5.00
CA ALA A 14 1.05 -1.46 -3.79
C ALA A 14 2.21 -1.13 -2.84
N GLY A 15 3.42 -0.92 -3.37
CA GLY A 15 4.57 -0.51 -2.59
C GLY A 15 4.44 0.90 -2.00
N ALA A 16 3.84 1.83 -2.74
CA ALA A 16 3.60 3.20 -2.27
C ALA A 16 2.59 3.22 -1.12
N LEU A 17 1.47 2.52 -1.25
CA LEU A 17 0.46 2.43 -0.19
C LEU A 17 0.99 1.71 1.06
N SER A 18 1.76 0.64 0.88
CA SER A 18 2.39 -0.06 2.00
C SER A 18 3.34 0.88 2.78
N ARG A 19 4.16 1.66 2.07
CA ARG A 19 5.05 2.67 2.70
C ARG A 19 4.28 3.78 3.39
N LEU A 20 3.17 4.25 2.83
CA LEU A 20 2.29 5.23 3.46
C LEU A 20 1.80 4.74 4.84
N LEU A 21 1.32 3.50 4.90
CA LEU A 21 0.77 2.91 6.13
C LEU A 21 1.85 2.61 7.19
N VAL A 22 3.09 2.38 6.77
CA VAL A 22 4.23 2.15 7.68
C VAL A 22 4.82 3.47 8.17
N VAL A 23 5.12 4.40 7.27
CA VAL A 23 5.81 5.66 7.59
C VAL A 23 4.85 6.65 8.27
N TYR A 24 3.56 6.59 7.94
CA TYR A 24 2.52 7.42 8.53
C TYR A 24 1.42 6.55 9.14
N PRO A 25 1.65 5.89 10.28
CA PRO A 25 0.69 4.94 10.87
C PRO A 25 -0.70 5.53 11.14
N TRP A 26 -0.81 6.84 11.37
CA TRP A 26 -2.10 7.51 11.56
C TRP A 26 -3.06 7.34 10.38
N THR A 27 -2.54 7.11 9.17
CA THR A 27 -3.33 6.89 7.95
C THR A 27 -4.07 5.55 7.96
N GLN A 28 -3.63 4.58 8.77
CA GLN A 28 -4.30 3.28 8.92
C GLN A 28 -5.75 3.41 9.39
N ARG A 29 -6.10 4.54 10.06
CA ARG A 29 -7.47 4.83 10.52
C ARG A 29 -8.53 4.83 9.41
N TYR A 30 -8.12 5.11 8.16
CA TYR A 30 -9.00 5.12 7.00
C TYR A 30 -9.20 3.74 6.38
N PHE A 31 -8.40 2.76 6.80
CA PHE A 31 -8.35 1.41 6.23
C PHE A 31 -8.70 0.35 7.27
N SER A 32 -9.61 0.66 8.21
CA SER A 32 -10.06 -0.28 9.25
C SER A 32 -10.58 -1.61 8.67
N ASN A 33 -11.17 -1.57 7.49
CA ASN A 33 -11.67 -2.75 6.79
C ASN A 33 -10.55 -3.60 6.17
N PHE A 34 -9.28 -3.20 6.21
CA PHE A 34 -8.19 -3.98 5.61
C PHE A 34 -7.70 -5.11 6.52
N GLY A 35 -8.20 -5.18 7.76
CA GLY A 35 -7.80 -6.20 8.72
C GLY A 35 -6.49 -5.83 9.40
N ASN A 36 -5.55 -6.78 9.46
CA ASN A 36 -4.31 -6.57 10.20
C ASN A 36 -3.35 -5.62 9.48
N LEU A 37 -3.06 -4.46 10.11
CA LEU A 37 -2.08 -3.46 9.67
C LEU A 37 -1.04 -3.14 10.79
N SER A 38 -0.92 -3.98 11.81
CA SER A 38 -0.16 -3.65 13.04
C SER A 38 1.37 -3.68 12.89
N SER A 39 1.89 -4.27 11.81
CA SER A 39 3.33 -4.34 11.56
C SER A 39 3.65 -4.18 10.07
N PRO A 40 4.88 -3.76 9.71
CA PRO A 40 5.28 -3.62 8.30
C PRO A 40 5.07 -4.90 7.49
N ARG A 41 5.41 -6.07 8.05
CA ARG A 41 5.21 -7.36 7.39
C ARG A 41 3.72 -7.69 7.20
N ALA A 42 2.87 -7.32 8.15
CA ALA A 42 1.42 -7.49 8.03
C ALA A 42 0.85 -6.59 6.93
N ILE A 43 1.32 -5.34 6.82
CA ILE A 43 0.91 -4.38 5.78
C ILE A 43 1.35 -4.85 4.40
N GLU A 44 2.62 -5.22 4.22
CA GLU A 44 3.19 -5.63 2.94
C GLU A 44 2.56 -6.93 2.40
N GLY A 45 2.24 -7.87 3.29
CA GLY A 45 1.55 -9.12 2.95
C GLY A 45 0.03 -8.99 2.81
N ASN A 46 -0.57 -7.81 3.04
CA ASN A 46 -2.02 -7.66 3.07
C ASN A 46 -2.60 -7.60 1.65
N PRO A 47 -3.47 -8.55 1.24
CA PRO A 47 -4.04 -8.57 -0.11
C PRO A 47 -4.95 -7.37 -0.39
N ARG A 48 -5.59 -6.78 0.64
CA ARG A 48 -6.43 -5.59 0.48
C ARG A 48 -5.60 -4.32 0.28
N VAL A 49 -4.45 -4.21 0.96
CA VAL A 49 -3.46 -3.14 0.69
C VAL A 49 -2.95 -3.26 -0.74
N ARG A 50 -2.50 -4.45 -1.15
CA ARG A 50 -2.00 -4.67 -2.51
C ARG A 50 -3.07 -4.35 -3.56
N ASN A 51 -4.31 -4.79 -3.36
CA ASN A 51 -5.39 -4.55 -4.33
C ASN A 51 -5.84 -3.07 -4.40
N HIS A 52 -5.80 -2.34 -3.29
CA HIS A 52 -6.16 -0.91 -3.29
C HIS A 52 -5.06 -0.03 -3.88
N GLY A 53 -3.81 -0.49 -3.81
CA GLY A 53 -2.67 0.21 -4.42
C GLY A 53 -2.51 -0.03 -5.92
N LYS A 54 -3.31 -0.90 -6.56
CA LYS A 54 -3.32 -1.07 -8.02
C LYS A 54 -4.12 0.05 -8.68
#